data_AF-X0VR80-F1
#
_entry.id   AF-X0VR80-F1
#
_cell.length_a   1.000
_cell.length_b   1.000
_cell.length_c   1.000
_cell.angle_alpha   90.00
_cell.angle_beta   90.00
_cell.angle_gamma   90.00
#
_symmetry.space_group_name_H-M   'P 1'
#
loop_
_entity.id
_entity.type
_entity.pdbx_description
1 polymer ?
#
loop_
_entity_poly.entity_id
_entity_poly.type
_entity_poly.pdbx_seq_one_letter_code
_entity_poly.pdbx_strand_id
1 'polypeptide(L)'
;LRTVEDLYLGRSRDVLIDAIFGTGLSRSPEGLHREVIERVNAFNQPILSVDIPSGVNGDTGAVSDIAVRATCTVTFGLPKRGNLLQPGRELSGKLYVSHISFPPSLHCADSQVVTNRLASLSPRPAECHKGDFGDVLFVAGARAYLGAPLFASMSFLKAGGGYARLATPASIAPLLATRASEVVMVPLQETADGSIALSNLDGLCALADNVDMVVVGPGVSLNEETQELVRRLVSCTTKPILVDGDGLTAIASDGETVRR
;
A
#
# COMPACT_ATOMS: atom_id res chain seq x y z
N LEU A 1 -25.19 31.37 -12.69
CA LEU A 1 -25.10 32.13 -11.42
C LEU A 1 -24.40 33.43 -11.72
N ARG A 2 -25.01 34.58 -11.37
CA ARG A 2 -24.37 35.90 -11.48
C ARG A 2 -23.71 36.28 -10.15
N THR A 3 -24.26 35.78 -9.04
CA THR A 3 -23.73 35.92 -7.68
C THR A 3 -23.95 34.63 -6.89
N VAL A 4 -23.34 34.50 -5.71
CA VAL A 4 -23.52 33.32 -4.83
C VAL A 4 -24.91 33.33 -4.18
N GLU A 5 -25.54 34.50 -4.05
CA GLU A 5 -26.92 34.70 -3.56
C GLU A 5 -27.96 34.04 -4.46
N ASP A 6 -27.63 33.76 -5.73
CA ASP A 6 -28.50 33.03 -6.65
C ASP A 6 -28.59 31.52 -6.31
N LEU A 7 -27.74 31.01 -5.41
CA LEU A 7 -27.82 29.63 -4.91
C LEU A 7 -28.96 29.52 -3.90
N TYR A 8 -30.08 28.93 -4.32
CA TYR A 8 -31.23 28.69 -3.46
C TYR A 8 -30.99 27.49 -2.53
N LEU A 9 -30.25 27.71 -1.43
CA LEU A 9 -29.92 26.70 -0.42
C LEU A 9 -30.80 26.89 0.83
N GLY A 10 -31.32 25.80 1.41
CA GLY A 10 -31.90 25.87 2.77
C GLY A 10 -33.19 25.09 3.03
N ARG A 11 -33.64 24.17 2.17
CA ARG A 11 -34.74 23.25 2.53
C ARG A 11 -34.16 21.96 3.10
N SER A 12 -34.90 21.32 4.00
CA SER A 12 -34.42 20.16 4.77
C SER A 12 -34.27 18.86 3.97
N ARG A 13 -34.39 18.87 2.63
CA ARG A 13 -34.38 17.69 1.74
C ARG A 13 -33.75 17.94 0.36
N ASP A 14 -32.97 19.00 0.22
CA ASP A 14 -32.26 19.29 -1.02
C ASP A 14 -31.03 18.39 -1.17
N VAL A 15 -30.69 18.08 -2.41
CA VAL A 15 -29.41 17.46 -2.77
C VAL A 15 -28.70 18.44 -3.69
N LEU A 16 -27.45 18.76 -3.38
CA LEU A 16 -26.65 19.64 -4.22
C LEU A 16 -25.94 18.80 -5.28
N ILE A 17 -26.09 19.20 -6.55
CA ILE A 17 -25.37 18.57 -7.65
C ILE A 17 -24.19 19.47 -8.02
N ASP A 18 -22.99 18.99 -7.74
CA ASP A 18 -21.74 19.60 -8.18
C ASP A 18 -21.42 19.14 -9.59
N ALA A 19 -21.57 20.07 -10.55
CA ALA A 19 -21.18 19.90 -11.95
C ALA A 19 -20.45 21.17 -12.44
N ILE A 20 -19.66 21.81 -11.57
CA ILE A 20 -18.96 23.07 -11.87
C ILE A 20 -17.75 22.79 -12.76
N PHE A 21 -16.92 21.82 -12.39
CA PHE A 21 -15.73 21.40 -13.12
C PHE A 21 -15.67 19.87 -13.22
N GLY A 22 -15.15 19.38 -14.35
CA GLY A 22 -14.79 17.98 -14.55
C GLY A 22 -13.28 17.76 -14.52
N THR A 23 -12.79 16.77 -15.27
CA THR A 23 -11.37 16.37 -15.30
C THR A 23 -10.40 17.39 -15.87
N GLY A 24 -10.87 18.37 -16.64
CA GLY A 24 -10.04 19.36 -17.33
C GLY A 24 -9.48 20.47 -16.44
N LEU A 25 -9.66 20.39 -15.12
CA LEU A 25 -9.20 21.43 -14.20
C LEU A 25 -7.68 21.33 -13.98
N SER A 26 -6.94 22.29 -14.53
CA SER A 26 -5.48 22.43 -14.35
C SER A 26 -5.07 23.53 -13.37
N ARG A 27 -6.03 24.32 -12.87
CA ARG A 27 -5.80 25.48 -11.99
C ARG A 27 -6.81 25.53 -10.85
N SER A 28 -6.45 26.19 -9.75
CA SER A 28 -7.36 26.40 -8.61
C SER A 28 -8.66 27.11 -9.04
N PRO A 29 -9.81 26.75 -8.45
CA PRO A 29 -11.01 27.57 -8.55
C PRO A 29 -10.76 28.99 -7.99
N GLU A 30 -11.14 30.01 -8.74
CA GLU A 30 -10.96 31.42 -8.38
C GLU A 30 -12.28 32.20 -8.49
N GLY A 31 -12.32 33.38 -7.86
CA GLY A 31 -13.47 34.29 -7.89
C GLY A 31 -14.77 33.59 -7.51
N LEU A 32 -15.81 33.79 -8.32
CA LEU A 32 -17.14 33.23 -8.09
C LEU A 32 -17.11 31.70 -7.89
N HIS A 33 -16.25 30.96 -8.60
CA HIS A 33 -16.19 29.50 -8.45
C HIS A 33 -15.68 29.08 -7.08
N ARG A 34 -14.70 29.81 -6.54
CA ARG A 34 -14.17 29.59 -5.20
C ARG A 34 -15.26 29.81 -4.14
N GLU A 35 -15.94 30.95 -4.22
CA GLU A 35 -17.00 31.32 -3.27
C GLU A 35 -18.19 30.35 -3.33
N VAL A 36 -18.55 29.86 -4.52
CA VAL A 36 -19.57 28.82 -4.70
C VAL A 36 -19.14 27.53 -4.00
N ILE A 37 -17.90 27.07 -4.20
CA ILE A 37 -17.40 25.84 -3.57
C ILE A 37 -17.36 26.00 -2.04
N GLU A 38 -17.00 27.17 -1.51
CA GLU A 38 -17.07 27.45 -0.07
C GLU A 38 -18.49 27.31 0.48
N ARG A 39 -19.49 27.90 -0.18
CA ARG A 39 -20.90 27.75 0.24
C ARG A 39 -21.41 26.32 0.08
N VAL A 40 -21.03 25.64 -0.99
CA VAL A 40 -21.35 24.21 -1.21
C VAL A 40 -20.82 23.38 -0.04
N ASN A 41 -19.57 23.57 0.34
CA ASN A 41 -18.95 22.81 1.44
C ASN A 41 -19.52 23.16 2.82
N ALA A 42 -20.05 24.37 3.00
CA ALA A 42 -20.77 24.76 4.22
C ALA A 42 -22.21 24.22 4.28
N PHE A 43 -22.69 23.58 3.21
CA PHE A 43 -24.04 23.03 3.14
C PHE A 43 -24.12 21.67 3.87
N ASN A 44 -25.01 21.56 4.86
CA ASN A 44 -25.13 20.37 5.72
C ASN A 44 -25.92 19.21 5.09
N GLN A 45 -26.16 19.21 3.78
CA GLN A 45 -26.92 18.15 3.09
C GLN A 45 -26.04 17.41 2.08
N PRO A 46 -26.49 16.24 1.58
CA PRO A 46 -25.70 15.46 0.65
C PRO A 46 -25.34 16.22 -0.62
N ILE A 47 -24.07 16.10 -1.01
CA ILE A 47 -23.53 16.65 -2.25
C ILE A 47 -23.21 15.49 -3.18
N LEU A 48 -23.74 15.54 -4.39
CA LEU A 48 -23.45 14.62 -5.48
C LEU A 48 -22.53 15.32 -6.49
N SER A 49 -21.29 14.88 -6.62
CA SER A 49 -20.41 15.37 -7.68
C SER A 49 -20.56 14.55 -8.95
N VAL A 50 -20.54 15.25 -10.08
CA VAL A 50 -20.59 14.68 -11.42
C VAL A 50 -19.16 14.59 -11.95
N ASP A 51 -18.77 13.38 -12.35
CA ASP A 51 -17.46 13.02 -12.88
C ASP A 51 -16.32 12.99 -11.84
N ILE A 52 -16.06 14.13 -11.20
CA ILE A 52 -15.05 14.33 -10.16
C ILE A 52 -15.46 15.56 -9.32
N PRO A 53 -15.19 15.60 -8.00
CA PRO A 53 -15.49 16.80 -7.21
C PRO A 53 -14.75 18.02 -7.76
N SER A 54 -15.49 19.11 -7.98
CA SER A 54 -14.94 20.34 -8.51
C SER A 54 -13.79 20.86 -7.64
N GLY A 55 -12.61 21.06 -8.23
CA GLY A 55 -11.39 21.45 -7.51
C GLY A 55 -10.36 20.32 -7.32
N VAL A 56 -10.74 19.06 -7.59
CA VAL A 56 -9.81 17.92 -7.61
C VAL A 56 -9.20 17.76 -8.99
N ASN A 57 -7.88 17.59 -9.06
CA ASN A 57 -7.18 17.27 -10.30
C ASN A 57 -7.47 15.81 -10.72
N GLY A 58 -7.92 15.62 -11.96
CA GLY A 58 -8.31 14.30 -12.50
C GLY A 58 -7.19 13.26 -12.58
N ASP A 59 -5.93 13.69 -12.72
CA ASP A 59 -4.80 12.78 -12.93
C ASP A 59 -4.03 12.47 -11.64
N THR A 60 -3.99 13.41 -10.70
CA THR A 60 -3.17 13.30 -9.48
C THR A 60 -3.98 13.13 -8.21
N GLY A 61 -5.25 13.54 -8.21
CA GLY A 61 -6.07 13.64 -6.98
C GLY A 61 -5.69 14.82 -6.08
N ALA A 62 -4.73 15.64 -6.50
CA ALA A 62 -4.32 16.83 -5.76
C ALA A 62 -5.42 17.89 -5.75
N VAL A 63 -5.45 18.67 -4.69
CA VAL A 63 -6.29 19.87 -4.54
C VAL A 63 -5.36 21.04 -4.31
N SER A 64 -5.49 22.09 -5.13
CA SER A 64 -4.55 23.22 -5.09
C SER A 64 -4.91 24.27 -4.03
N ASP A 65 -6.20 24.48 -3.75
CA ASP A 65 -6.69 25.36 -2.67
C ASP A 65 -7.97 24.78 -2.06
N ILE A 66 -9.05 24.77 -2.85
CA ILE A 66 -10.35 24.27 -2.44
C ILE A 66 -10.92 23.27 -3.44
N ALA A 67 -11.68 22.31 -2.93
CA ALA A 67 -12.48 21.40 -3.71
C ALA A 67 -13.80 21.06 -3.00
N VAL A 68 -14.79 20.63 -3.76
CA VAL A 68 -16.07 20.14 -3.24
C VAL A 68 -15.84 18.86 -2.43
N ARG A 69 -16.50 18.77 -1.27
CA ARG A 69 -16.54 17.59 -0.41
C ARG A 69 -17.82 16.80 -0.70
N ALA A 70 -17.76 15.87 -1.64
CA ALA A 70 -18.93 15.13 -2.08
C ALA A 70 -19.30 14.02 -1.08
N THR A 71 -20.60 13.79 -0.89
CA THR A 71 -21.11 12.58 -0.23
C THR A 71 -20.99 11.37 -1.15
N CYS A 72 -21.23 11.56 -2.45
CA CYS A 72 -20.95 10.59 -3.48
C CYS A 72 -20.58 11.26 -4.79
N THR A 73 -19.89 10.51 -5.66
CA THR A 73 -19.49 10.95 -6.99
C THR A 73 -19.94 9.91 -8.00
N VAL A 74 -20.56 10.35 -9.11
CA VAL A 74 -20.86 9.49 -10.26
C VAL A 74 -19.87 9.83 -11.37
N THR A 75 -18.97 8.91 -11.67
CA THR A 75 -17.95 9.07 -12.72
C THR A 75 -18.27 8.25 -13.95
N PHE A 76 -17.86 8.72 -15.13
CA PHE A 76 -18.25 8.11 -16.40
C PHE A 76 -17.13 7.32 -17.08
N GLY A 77 -17.47 6.17 -17.64
CA GLY A 77 -16.54 5.27 -18.33
C GLY A 77 -15.67 4.49 -17.35
N LEU A 78 -14.55 5.10 -16.94
CA LEU A 78 -13.61 4.56 -15.96
C LEU A 78 -13.40 5.56 -14.81
N PRO A 79 -13.07 5.09 -13.59
CA PRO A 79 -12.67 5.99 -12.52
C PRO A 79 -11.38 6.72 -12.91
N LYS A 80 -11.32 8.02 -12.60
CA LYS A 80 -10.12 8.82 -12.83
C LYS A 80 -9.14 8.54 -11.71
N ARG A 81 -7.84 8.74 -11.97
CA ARG A 81 -6.80 8.62 -10.93
C ARG A 81 -7.12 9.52 -9.73
N GLY A 82 -7.61 10.73 -9.98
CA GLY A 82 -8.03 11.66 -8.93
C GLY A 82 -9.22 11.21 -8.08
N ASN A 83 -10.05 10.26 -8.55
CA ASN A 83 -11.08 9.64 -7.71
C ASN A 83 -10.50 8.58 -6.76
N LEU A 84 -9.27 8.10 -7.01
CA LEU A 84 -8.68 6.95 -6.33
C LEU A 84 -7.46 7.34 -5.47
N LEU A 85 -6.76 8.40 -5.85
CA LEU A 85 -5.61 8.94 -5.13
C LEU A 85 -6.04 10.00 -4.11
N GLN A 86 -5.35 10.05 -2.98
CA GLN A 86 -5.60 11.07 -1.96
C GLN A 86 -5.01 12.43 -2.37
N PRO A 87 -5.61 13.56 -1.95
CA PRO A 87 -6.85 13.67 -1.17
C PRO A 87 -8.16 13.51 -1.98
N GLY A 88 -8.11 13.48 -3.31
CA GLY A 88 -9.29 13.42 -4.18
C GLY A 88 -10.23 12.24 -3.93
N ARG A 89 -9.69 11.08 -3.50
CA ARG A 89 -10.47 9.91 -3.06
C ARG A 89 -11.38 10.23 -1.89
N GLU A 90 -10.85 10.87 -0.85
CA GLU A 90 -11.64 11.25 0.33
C GLU A 90 -12.75 12.24 -0.04
N LEU A 91 -12.43 13.19 -0.92
CA LEU A 91 -13.38 14.21 -1.38
C LEU A 91 -14.45 13.67 -2.33
N SER A 92 -14.20 12.52 -2.97
CA SER A 92 -15.17 11.88 -3.87
C SER A 92 -16.30 11.15 -3.13
N GLY A 93 -16.15 10.92 -1.82
CA GLY A 93 -17.11 10.15 -1.04
C GLY A 93 -17.32 8.75 -1.62
N LYS A 94 -18.57 8.28 -1.67
CA LYS A 94 -18.88 7.01 -2.33
C LYS A 94 -18.83 7.16 -3.86
N LEU A 95 -17.90 6.45 -4.50
CA LEU A 95 -17.73 6.47 -5.95
C LEU A 95 -18.64 5.45 -6.66
N TYR A 96 -19.41 5.93 -7.64
CA TYR A 96 -20.18 5.11 -8.56
C TYR A 96 -19.61 5.28 -9.96
N VAL A 97 -19.31 4.17 -10.64
CA VAL A 97 -18.84 4.19 -12.03
C VAL A 97 -20.03 3.87 -12.93
N SER A 98 -20.44 4.85 -13.74
CA SER A 98 -21.47 4.69 -14.74
C SER A 98 -20.84 4.45 -16.10
N HIS A 99 -21.28 3.38 -16.77
CA HIS A 99 -20.92 3.15 -18.16
C HIS A 99 -21.69 4.13 -19.05
N ILE A 100 -20.97 4.78 -19.96
CA ILE A 100 -21.54 5.55 -21.06
C ILE A 100 -21.07 4.91 -22.38
N SER A 101 -21.59 5.36 -23.52
CA SER A 101 -21.49 4.72 -24.84
C SER A 101 -20.08 4.58 -25.45
N PHE A 102 -19.03 4.53 -24.64
CA PHE A 102 -17.69 4.16 -25.09
C PHE A 102 -17.66 2.68 -25.50
N PRO A 103 -17.06 2.34 -26.65
CA PRO A 103 -16.81 0.96 -27.04
C PRO A 103 -15.98 0.24 -25.97
N PRO A 104 -16.32 -1.02 -25.59
CA PRO A 104 -15.54 -1.79 -24.62
C PRO A 104 -14.06 -1.94 -24.97
N SER A 105 -13.70 -1.90 -26.26
CA SER A 105 -12.31 -1.94 -26.72
C SER A 105 -11.47 -0.76 -26.24
N LEU A 106 -12.08 0.38 -25.92
CA LEU A 106 -11.40 1.56 -25.36
C LEU A 106 -11.16 1.45 -23.86
N HIS A 107 -11.66 0.40 -23.19
CA HIS A 107 -11.39 0.16 -21.76
C HIS A 107 -10.09 -0.62 -21.52
N CYS A 108 -9.38 -1.05 -22.56
CA CYS A 108 -8.04 -1.60 -22.43
C CYS A 108 -7.07 -0.47 -22.02
N ALA A 109 -6.71 -0.44 -20.74
CA ALA A 109 -5.77 0.54 -20.19
C ALA A 109 -4.45 -0.13 -19.78
N ASP A 110 -3.36 0.63 -19.84
CA ASP A 110 -2.04 0.23 -19.29
C ASP A 110 -2.06 0.10 -17.76
N SER A 111 -3.11 0.58 -17.10
CA SER A 111 -3.29 0.57 -15.65
C SER A 111 -4.56 -0.16 -15.24
N GLN A 112 -4.48 -1.04 -14.25
CA GLN A 112 -5.61 -1.76 -13.69
C GLN A 112 -6.00 -1.23 -12.30
N VAL A 113 -7.29 -0.99 -12.09
CA VAL A 113 -7.84 -0.74 -10.76
C VAL A 113 -8.27 -2.08 -10.16
N VAL A 114 -7.49 -2.57 -9.21
CA VAL A 114 -7.82 -3.79 -8.46
C VAL A 114 -8.64 -3.38 -7.24
N THR A 115 -9.94 -3.66 -7.27
CA THR A 115 -10.76 -3.61 -6.06
C THR A 115 -10.38 -4.79 -5.15
N ASN A 116 -10.70 -4.74 -3.85
CA ASN A 116 -10.41 -5.80 -2.85
C ASN A 116 -11.07 -7.17 -3.14
N ARG A 117 -11.34 -7.53 -4.39
CA ARG A 117 -11.49 -8.92 -4.80
C ARG A 117 -10.13 -9.59 -4.60
N LEU A 118 -10.00 -10.26 -3.46
CA LEU A 118 -8.88 -11.17 -3.21
C LEU A 118 -8.73 -12.07 -4.43
N ALA A 119 -7.50 -12.19 -4.93
CA ALA A 119 -7.21 -13.16 -5.98
C ALA A 119 -7.67 -14.56 -5.50
N SER A 120 -8.12 -15.40 -6.44
CA SER A 120 -8.43 -16.79 -6.11
C SER A 120 -7.17 -17.45 -5.54
N LEU A 121 -7.27 -17.99 -4.33
CA LEU A 121 -6.18 -18.78 -3.74
C LEU A 121 -5.89 -19.98 -4.65
N SER A 122 -4.61 -20.33 -4.76
CA SER A 122 -4.20 -21.52 -5.50
C SER A 122 -4.91 -22.76 -4.96
N PRO A 123 -5.40 -23.67 -5.82
CA PRO A 123 -5.99 -24.93 -5.40
C PRO A 123 -5.03 -25.72 -4.50
N ARG A 124 -5.58 -26.49 -3.56
CA ARG A 124 -4.83 -27.39 -2.67
C ARG A 124 -5.21 -28.84 -2.97
N PRO A 125 -4.42 -29.55 -3.80
CA PRO A 125 -4.66 -30.97 -4.07
C PRO A 125 -4.63 -31.81 -2.78
N ALA A 126 -5.34 -32.94 -2.75
CA ALA A 126 -5.33 -33.82 -1.58
C ALA A 126 -3.94 -34.42 -1.33
N GLU A 127 -3.21 -34.75 -2.40
CA GLU A 127 -1.85 -35.31 -2.35
C GLU A 127 -0.79 -34.21 -2.41
N CYS A 128 -0.90 -33.22 -1.53
CA CYS A 128 0.13 -32.17 -1.37
C CYS A 128 0.87 -32.31 -0.04
N HIS A 129 2.04 -31.70 0.02
CA HIS A 129 2.88 -31.58 1.21
C HIS A 129 3.35 -30.13 1.39
N LYS A 130 3.93 -29.83 2.56
CA LYS A 130 4.42 -28.49 2.90
C LYS A 130 5.39 -27.88 1.87
N GLY A 131 6.15 -28.68 1.13
CA GLY A 131 7.04 -28.17 0.08
C GLY A 131 6.33 -27.61 -1.13
N ASP A 132 5.06 -27.96 -1.37
CA ASP A 132 4.30 -27.51 -2.55
C ASP A 132 3.78 -26.07 -2.40
N PHE A 133 3.80 -25.53 -1.17
CA PHE A 133 3.26 -24.22 -0.83
C PHE A 133 4.35 -23.22 -0.41
N GLY A 134 5.59 -23.47 -0.82
CA GLY A 134 6.72 -22.56 -0.67
C GLY A 134 7.44 -22.67 0.68
N ASP A 135 8.74 -22.48 0.64
CA ASP A 135 9.65 -22.27 1.77
C ASP A 135 10.17 -20.82 1.73
N VAL A 136 9.94 -20.05 2.80
CA VAL A 136 10.28 -18.63 2.85
C VAL A 136 11.18 -18.32 4.04
N LEU A 137 12.29 -17.63 3.75
CA LEU A 137 13.20 -17.09 4.75
C LEU A 137 12.82 -15.64 5.10
N PHE A 138 12.50 -15.39 6.35
CA PHE A 138 12.28 -14.05 6.91
C PHE A 138 13.52 -13.61 7.68
N VAL A 139 14.23 -12.59 7.19
CA VAL A 139 15.33 -11.93 7.90
C VAL A 139 14.77 -10.65 8.54
N ALA A 140 14.40 -10.76 9.81
CA ALA A 140 13.55 -9.78 10.46
C ALA A 140 13.78 -9.70 11.98
N GLY A 141 13.44 -8.54 12.55
CA GLY A 141 13.46 -8.32 13.98
C GLY A 141 14.75 -7.75 14.55
N ALA A 142 14.58 -7.10 15.70
CA ALA A 142 15.62 -6.57 16.57
C ALA A 142 15.07 -6.53 18.01
N ARG A 143 15.92 -6.28 18.99
CA ARG A 143 15.54 -6.17 20.42
C ARG A 143 14.32 -5.27 20.65
N ALA A 144 14.24 -4.15 19.91
CA ALA A 144 13.13 -3.20 20.00
C ALA A 144 11.90 -3.57 19.14
N TYR A 145 12.02 -4.52 18.21
CA TYR A 145 11.01 -4.83 17.20
C TYR A 145 10.65 -6.32 17.20
N LEU A 146 9.85 -6.73 18.18
CA LEU A 146 9.39 -8.11 18.33
C LEU A 146 8.17 -8.45 17.45
N GLY A 147 7.30 -7.46 17.20
CA GLY A 147 6.05 -7.69 16.48
C GLY A 147 6.25 -7.88 14.97
N ALA A 148 7.13 -7.08 14.36
CA ALA A 148 7.40 -7.12 12.92
C ALA A 148 7.81 -8.52 12.41
N PRO A 149 8.84 -9.19 12.98
CA PRO A 149 9.21 -10.54 12.54
C PRO A 149 8.07 -11.55 12.73
N LEU A 150 7.33 -11.45 13.84
CA LEU A 150 6.21 -12.34 14.16
C LEU A 150 5.08 -12.23 13.14
N PHE A 151 4.62 -11.01 12.84
CA PHE A 151 3.51 -10.79 11.91
C PHE A 151 3.90 -11.16 10.49
N ALA A 152 5.11 -10.83 10.06
CA ALA A 152 5.62 -11.20 8.74
C ALA A 152 5.60 -12.72 8.55
N SER A 153 6.27 -13.48 9.42
CA SER A 153 6.37 -14.93 9.27
C SER A 153 5.04 -15.66 9.44
N MET A 154 4.22 -15.25 10.41
CA MET A 154 2.92 -15.88 10.65
C MET A 154 1.90 -15.56 9.55
N SER A 155 1.94 -14.37 8.95
CA SER A 155 1.03 -14.00 7.87
C SER A 155 1.16 -14.94 6.67
N PHE A 156 2.39 -15.36 6.34
CA PHE A 156 2.63 -16.33 5.28
C PHE A 156 1.99 -17.68 5.59
N LEU A 157 2.19 -18.22 6.79
CA LEU A 157 1.54 -19.48 7.20
C LEU A 157 0.01 -19.35 7.19
N LYS A 158 -0.54 -18.23 7.68
CA LYS A 158 -1.99 -17.96 7.66
C LYS A 158 -2.56 -17.78 6.26
N ALA A 159 -1.78 -17.26 5.32
CA ALA A 159 -2.14 -17.18 3.90
C ALA A 159 -2.07 -18.54 3.18
N GLY A 160 -1.55 -19.58 3.86
CA GLY A 160 -1.44 -20.92 3.33
C GLY A 160 -0.05 -21.29 2.82
N GLY A 161 0.98 -20.57 3.26
CA GLY A 161 2.37 -20.92 3.02
C GLY A 161 2.76 -22.25 3.68
N GLY A 162 3.73 -22.93 3.07
CA GLY A 162 4.18 -24.26 3.48
C GLY A 162 5.19 -24.25 4.62
N TYR A 163 6.28 -23.49 4.49
CA TYR A 163 7.37 -23.43 5.45
C TYR A 163 7.85 -21.99 5.67
N ALA A 164 7.88 -21.55 6.93
CA ALA A 164 8.38 -20.23 7.32
C ALA A 164 9.61 -20.38 8.21
N ARG A 165 10.73 -19.79 7.80
CA ARG A 165 11.98 -19.72 8.57
C ARG A 165 12.19 -18.29 9.04
N LEU A 166 12.30 -18.05 10.34
CA LEU A 166 12.55 -16.72 10.88
C LEU A 166 13.98 -16.60 11.39
N ALA A 167 14.81 -15.96 10.58
CA ALA A 167 16.16 -15.50 10.89
C ALA A 167 16.08 -14.20 11.70
N THR A 168 16.42 -14.29 12.99
CA THR A 168 16.21 -13.21 13.96
C THR A 168 17.28 -13.25 15.06
N PRO A 169 17.54 -12.14 15.79
CA PRO A 169 18.47 -12.10 16.92
C PRO A 169 18.24 -13.25 17.92
N ALA A 170 19.31 -13.95 18.29
CA ALA A 170 19.20 -15.14 19.16
C ALA A 170 18.55 -14.85 20.52
N SER A 171 18.70 -13.63 21.04
CA SER A 171 18.14 -13.16 22.30
C SER A 171 16.62 -13.04 22.27
N ILE A 172 16.02 -12.79 21.11
CA ILE A 172 14.56 -12.66 20.96
C ILE A 172 13.90 -13.91 20.40
N ALA A 173 14.66 -14.80 19.75
CA ALA A 173 14.12 -16.01 19.13
C ALA A 173 13.30 -16.90 20.10
N PRO A 174 13.73 -17.18 21.35
CA PRO A 174 12.94 -17.96 22.30
C PRO A 174 11.60 -17.31 22.64
N LEU A 175 11.58 -15.98 22.79
CA LEU A 175 10.35 -15.23 23.08
C LEU A 175 9.38 -15.33 21.89
N LEU A 176 9.88 -15.14 20.66
CA LEU A 176 9.05 -15.25 19.45
C LEU A 176 8.53 -16.68 19.25
N ALA A 177 9.32 -17.71 19.57
CA ALA A 177 8.92 -19.12 19.48
C ALA A 177 7.69 -19.45 20.35
N THR A 178 7.47 -18.73 21.46
CA THR A 178 6.26 -18.90 22.28
C THR A 178 4.97 -18.42 21.60
N ARG A 179 5.09 -17.53 20.61
CA ARG A 179 3.97 -16.94 19.87
C ARG A 179 3.84 -17.45 18.43
N ALA A 180 4.93 -17.98 17.87
CA ALA A 180 5.02 -18.55 16.54
C ALA A 180 5.66 -19.94 16.59
N SER A 181 5.02 -20.86 17.29
CA SER A 181 5.50 -22.24 17.44
C SER A 181 5.54 -23.04 16.14
N GLU A 182 4.82 -22.60 15.12
CA GLU A 182 4.80 -23.21 13.77
C GLU A 182 5.96 -22.72 12.89
N VAL A 183 6.60 -21.61 13.27
CA VAL A 183 7.70 -20.99 12.51
C VAL A 183 9.02 -21.60 12.96
N VAL A 184 9.88 -21.89 11.99
CA VAL A 184 11.21 -22.43 12.25
C VAL A 184 12.15 -21.27 12.59
N MET A 185 12.57 -21.20 13.85
CA MET A 185 13.48 -20.16 14.30
C MET A 185 14.91 -20.46 13.82
N VAL A 186 15.56 -19.43 13.30
CA VAL A 186 16.97 -19.42 12.90
C VAL A 186 17.66 -18.34 13.76
N PRO A 187 18.15 -18.69 14.95
CA PRO A 187 18.80 -17.73 15.84
C PRO A 187 20.12 -17.22 15.23
N LEU A 188 20.29 -15.91 15.18
CA LEU A 188 21.46 -15.24 14.60
C LEU A 188 22.30 -14.52 15.64
N GLN A 189 23.59 -14.33 15.33
CA GLN A 189 24.44 -13.43 16.11
C GLN A 189 23.94 -11.99 16.03
N GLU A 190 24.23 -11.21 17.07
CA GLU A 190 23.64 -9.89 17.27
C GLU A 190 24.70 -8.82 17.41
N THR A 191 24.35 -7.62 16.98
CA THR A 191 25.10 -6.40 17.29
C THR A 191 24.95 -6.07 18.78
N ALA A 192 25.76 -5.12 19.28
CA ALA A 192 25.63 -4.63 20.66
C ALA A 192 24.23 -4.06 20.96
N ASP A 193 23.57 -3.50 19.94
CA ASP A 193 22.23 -2.91 20.03
C ASP A 193 21.10 -3.96 19.97
N GLY A 194 21.43 -5.23 19.74
CA GLY A 194 20.48 -6.33 19.65
C GLY A 194 19.75 -6.41 18.31
N SER A 195 20.38 -5.98 17.23
CA SER A 195 19.96 -6.21 15.84
C SER A 195 20.82 -7.32 15.20
N ILE A 196 20.51 -7.74 13.98
CA ILE A 196 21.22 -8.85 13.31
C ILE A 196 22.64 -8.40 12.92
N ALA A 197 23.67 -9.14 13.34
CA ALA A 197 25.08 -8.84 13.03
C ALA A 197 25.48 -9.25 11.61
N LEU A 198 26.44 -8.52 11.03
CA LEU A 198 26.96 -8.76 9.68
C LEU A 198 27.67 -10.12 9.54
N SER A 199 28.20 -10.66 10.65
CA SER A 199 28.83 -11.98 10.69
C SER A 199 27.92 -13.14 10.24
N ASN A 200 26.60 -12.93 10.19
CA ASN A 200 25.65 -13.93 9.72
C ASN A 200 25.50 -13.99 8.19
N LEU A 201 26.13 -13.08 7.42
CA LEU A 201 25.89 -12.91 5.99
C LEU A 201 26.08 -14.22 5.19
N ASP A 202 27.21 -14.90 5.35
CA ASP A 202 27.50 -16.11 4.57
C ASP A 202 26.48 -17.22 4.84
N GLY A 203 26.11 -17.39 6.12
CA GLY A 203 25.08 -18.36 6.53
C GLY A 203 23.70 -17.99 5.99
N LEU A 204 23.37 -16.70 5.93
CA LEU A 204 22.12 -16.21 5.35
C LEU A 204 22.08 -16.37 3.82
N CYS A 205 23.15 -16.05 3.09
CA CYS A 205 23.20 -16.28 1.65
C CYS A 205 23.08 -17.81 1.35
N ALA A 206 23.79 -18.66 2.10
CA ALA A 206 23.66 -20.11 1.95
C ALA A 206 22.25 -20.65 2.27
N LEU A 207 21.58 -20.09 3.29
CA LEU A 207 20.21 -20.46 3.60
C LEU A 207 19.22 -19.95 2.53
N ALA A 208 19.45 -18.73 2.03
CA ALA A 208 18.64 -18.14 0.97
C ALA A 208 18.64 -19.00 -0.31
N ASP A 209 19.76 -19.64 -0.66
CA ASP A 209 19.84 -20.51 -1.83
C ASP A 209 18.92 -21.75 -1.75
N ASN A 210 18.55 -22.16 -0.53
CA ASN A 210 17.77 -23.35 -0.24
C ASN A 210 16.27 -23.09 -0.03
N VAL A 211 15.81 -21.84 -0.16
CA VAL A 211 14.39 -21.46 -0.03
C VAL A 211 13.84 -20.96 -1.37
N ASP A 212 12.53 -20.79 -1.45
CA ASP A 212 11.84 -20.29 -2.64
C ASP A 212 11.81 -18.76 -2.69
N MET A 213 11.83 -18.10 -1.53
CA MET A 213 11.76 -16.65 -1.43
C MET A 213 12.42 -16.13 -0.14
N VAL A 214 12.94 -14.91 -0.20
CA VAL A 214 13.44 -14.17 0.96
C VAL A 214 12.55 -12.96 1.25
N VAL A 215 12.26 -12.71 2.52
CA VAL A 215 11.65 -11.47 3.02
C VAL A 215 12.67 -10.83 3.96
N VAL A 216 13.05 -9.59 3.72
CA VAL A 216 14.04 -8.88 4.55
C VAL A 216 13.54 -7.50 4.94
N GLY A 217 13.84 -7.12 6.18
CA GLY A 217 13.69 -5.74 6.63
C GLY A 217 12.61 -5.44 7.68
N PRO A 218 11.55 -6.25 7.88
CA PRO A 218 10.58 -5.99 8.96
C PRO A 218 11.25 -5.91 10.35
N GLY A 219 11.39 -4.69 10.87
CA GLY A 219 11.96 -4.42 12.18
C GLY A 219 13.42 -4.82 12.38
N VAL A 220 14.25 -4.80 11.33
CA VAL A 220 15.70 -5.13 11.47
C VAL A 220 16.51 -4.01 12.11
N SER A 221 15.92 -2.83 12.36
CA SER A 221 16.53 -1.60 12.86
C SER A 221 17.42 -0.88 11.84
N LEU A 222 17.77 0.37 12.16
CA LEU A 222 18.65 1.23 11.36
C LEU A 222 20.13 1.18 11.81
N ASN A 223 20.52 0.18 12.62
CA ASN A 223 21.92 -0.01 12.99
C ASN A 223 22.77 -0.24 11.72
N GLU A 224 23.89 0.49 11.59
CA GLU A 224 24.69 0.52 10.35
C GLU A 224 25.20 -0.86 9.91
N GLU A 225 25.63 -1.70 10.86
CA GLU A 225 26.09 -3.06 10.58
C GLU A 225 24.97 -3.93 10.02
N THR A 226 23.77 -3.84 10.61
CA THR A 226 22.60 -4.55 10.11
C THR A 226 22.15 -4.05 8.74
N GLN A 227 22.20 -2.74 8.50
CA GLN A 227 21.86 -2.13 7.21
C GLN A 227 22.85 -2.57 6.11
N GLU A 228 24.14 -2.70 6.43
CA GLU A 228 25.15 -3.31 5.55
C GLU A 228 24.82 -4.77 5.23
N LEU A 229 24.44 -5.56 6.24
CA LEU A 229 24.01 -6.95 6.02
C LEU A 229 22.83 -7.03 5.05
N VAL A 230 21.82 -6.16 5.21
CA VAL A 230 20.66 -6.13 4.32
C VAL A 230 21.08 -5.82 2.88
N ARG A 231 21.87 -4.76 2.66
CA ARG A 231 22.34 -4.38 1.33
C ARG A 231 23.12 -5.52 0.64
N ARG A 232 24.00 -6.20 1.38
CA ARG A 232 24.76 -7.35 0.85
C ARG A 232 23.89 -8.57 0.59
N LEU A 233 22.93 -8.86 1.47
CA LEU A 233 22.02 -9.98 1.28
C LEU A 233 21.14 -9.80 0.04
N VAL A 234 20.60 -8.60 -0.16
CA VAL A 234 19.81 -8.26 -1.36
C VAL A 234 20.69 -8.38 -2.62
N SER A 235 21.96 -8.00 -2.54
CA SER A 235 22.90 -8.09 -3.67
C SER A 235 23.36 -9.52 -3.98
N CYS A 236 23.51 -10.39 -2.96
CA CYS A 236 23.97 -11.77 -3.12
C CYS A 236 22.85 -12.74 -3.51
N THR A 237 21.59 -12.45 -3.15
CA THR A 237 20.50 -13.40 -3.35
C THR A 237 20.12 -13.54 -4.83
N THR A 238 19.86 -14.78 -5.24
CA THR A 238 19.35 -15.10 -6.59
C THR A 238 17.87 -15.47 -6.57
N LYS A 239 17.26 -15.54 -5.39
CA LYS A 239 15.84 -15.85 -5.19
C LYS A 239 14.99 -14.59 -5.29
N PRO A 240 13.68 -14.74 -5.58
CA PRO A 240 12.72 -13.67 -5.35
C PRO A 240 12.86 -13.10 -3.94
N ILE A 241 12.95 -11.77 -3.84
CA ILE A 241 13.13 -11.08 -2.56
C ILE A 241 12.06 -9.99 -2.39
N LEU A 242 11.45 -9.96 -1.21
CA LEU A 242 10.59 -8.87 -0.76
C LEU A 242 11.34 -8.05 0.29
N VAL A 243 11.53 -6.76 0.00
CA VAL A 243 12.17 -5.82 0.91
C VAL A 243 11.09 -4.91 1.51
N ASP A 244 11.02 -4.84 2.83
CA ASP A 244 10.03 -4.02 3.55
C ASP A 244 10.66 -3.30 4.75
N GLY A 245 9.95 -2.30 5.30
CA GLY A 245 10.33 -1.60 6.53
C GLY A 245 11.74 -1.01 6.51
N ASP A 246 12.54 -1.32 7.52
CA ASP A 246 13.93 -0.83 7.64
C ASP A 246 14.82 -1.35 6.49
N GLY A 247 14.41 -2.43 5.81
CA GLY A 247 15.11 -2.92 4.62
C GLY A 247 14.98 -1.97 3.43
N LEU A 248 13.84 -1.31 3.25
CA LEU A 248 13.66 -0.28 2.22
C LEU A 248 14.58 0.91 2.51
N THR A 249 14.71 1.28 3.79
CA THR A 249 15.64 2.33 4.21
C THR A 249 17.10 1.96 3.87
N ALA A 250 17.48 0.70 4.09
CA ALA A 250 18.81 0.20 3.77
C ALA A 250 19.13 0.38 2.28
N ILE A 251 18.27 -0.12 1.40
CA ILE A 251 18.50 -0.10 -0.06
C ILE A 251 18.24 1.28 -0.69
N ALA A 252 17.46 2.15 -0.06
CA ALA A 252 17.22 3.51 -0.58
C ALA A 252 18.51 4.34 -0.68
N SER A 253 19.50 4.03 0.16
CA SER A 253 20.83 4.65 0.12
C SER A 253 21.72 4.14 -1.02
N ASP A 254 21.35 3.03 -1.67
CA ASP A 254 22.14 2.34 -2.69
C ASP A 254 21.27 1.97 -3.91
N GLY A 255 21.09 2.94 -4.81
CA GLY A 255 20.23 2.82 -5.99
C GLY A 255 20.67 1.77 -7.01
N GLU A 256 21.89 1.24 -6.95
CA GLU A 256 22.33 0.14 -7.83
C GLU A 256 21.73 -1.20 -7.40
N THR A 257 21.48 -1.37 -6.09
CA THR A 257 20.92 -2.60 -5.50
C THR A 257 19.48 -2.85 -5.95
N VAL A 258 18.75 -1.81 -6.38
CA VAL A 258 17.31 -1.87 -6.74
C VAL A 258 17.07 -2.12 -8.23
N ARG A 259 18.11 -2.07 -9.09
CA ARG A 259 17.96 -2.13 -10.56
C ARG A 259 18.00 -3.54 -11.17
N ARG A 260 17.97 -4.60 -10.36
CA ARG A 260 17.94 -5.99 -10.85
C ARG A 260 16.54 -6.50 -11.14
#